data_AF-A0A969J0R7-F1
#
_entry.id   AF-A0A969J0R7-F1
#
_cell.length_a   1.000
_cell.length_b   1.000
_cell.length_c   1.000
_cell.angle_alpha   90.00
_cell.angle_beta   90.00
_cell.angle_gamma   90.00
#
_symmetry.space_group_name_H-M   'P 1'
#
loop_
_entity.id
_entity.type
_entity.pdbx_description
1 polymer ?
#
loop_
_entity_poly.entity_id
_entity_poly.type
_entity_poly.pdbx_seq_one_letter_code
_entity_poly.pdbx_strand_id
1 'polypeptide(L)'
;MTAEKTPEDLLDVPIGLTVLTQDELEDAQINTIRDVAANTPNFYTSVGDRVFNFYSIRGIGNSNFLIRDSVGFYLDDVPIEYFHQLFPGDLGSAIDLLLVPRSVIQTQID
;
A
#
# COMPACT_ATOMS: atom_id res chain seq x y z
N MET A 1 16.88 18.41 -13.72
CA MET A 1 16.30 18.62 -12.39
C MET A 1 16.21 17.25 -11.77
N THR A 2 17.09 16.97 -10.82
CA THR A 2 17.20 15.71 -10.10
C THR A 2 16.32 15.84 -8.86
N ALA A 3 15.44 14.88 -8.61
CA ALA A 3 14.61 14.85 -7.41
C ALA A 3 15.50 14.52 -6.21
N GLU A 4 15.85 15.52 -5.41
CA GLU A 4 16.36 15.29 -4.05
C GLU A 4 15.17 14.91 -3.17
N LYS A 5 15.20 13.69 -2.61
CA LYS A 5 14.31 13.30 -1.52
C LYS A 5 14.79 14.04 -0.26
N THR A 6 14.20 15.19 0.04
CA THR A 6 14.48 15.91 1.30
C THR A 6 13.85 15.14 2.47
N PRO A 7 14.60 14.80 3.53
CA PRO A 7 14.04 14.22 4.75
C PRO A 7 13.61 15.36 5.69
N GLU A 8 12.43 15.94 5.45
CA GLU A 8 11.84 16.95 6.34
C GLU A 8 10.80 16.31 7.28
N ASP A 9 11.11 16.38 8.57
CA ASP A 9 10.29 16.16 9.78
C ASP A 9 8.93 15.43 9.63
N LEU A 10 8.97 14.10 9.71
CA LEU A 10 7.80 13.22 9.88
C LEU A 10 7.33 13.11 11.36
N LEU A 11 7.67 14.06 12.22
CA LEU A 11 7.36 14.02 13.66
C LEU A 11 5.99 14.68 13.95
N ASP A 12 4.92 13.87 13.94
CA ASP A 12 3.97 13.72 15.08
C ASP A 12 2.76 12.80 14.79
N VAL A 13 2.79 12.04 13.70
CA VAL A 13 1.88 10.90 13.49
C VAL A 13 2.74 9.66 13.42
N PRO A 14 2.48 8.58 14.19
CA PRO A 14 3.16 7.31 13.98
C PRO A 14 2.69 6.71 12.64
N ILE A 15 3.26 7.23 11.55
CA ILE A 15 3.04 6.81 10.19
C ILE A 15 3.58 5.39 10.09
N GLY A 16 2.68 4.42 9.95
CA GLY A 16 3.05 3.07 9.57
C GLY A 16 3.36 3.07 8.10
N LEU A 17 4.65 3.10 7.74
CA LEU A 17 5.12 2.81 6.39
C LEU A 17 5.51 1.33 6.33
N THR A 18 5.03 0.62 5.32
CA THR A 18 5.54 -0.72 5.01
C THR A 18 6.05 -0.70 3.58
N VAL A 19 7.35 -0.94 3.44
CA VAL A 19 8.03 -1.20 2.17
C VAL A 19 8.39 -2.68 2.21
N LEU A 20 8.06 -3.41 1.15
CA LEU A 20 8.56 -4.76 0.91
C LEU A 20 9.39 -4.72 -0.37
N THR A 21 10.67 -5.06 -0.26
CA THR A 21 11.59 -5.09 -1.41
C THR A 21 11.48 -6.39 -2.19
N GLN A 22 12.04 -6.42 -3.40
CA GLN A 22 12.02 -7.63 -4.23
C GLN A 22 12.61 -8.84 -3.50
N ASP A 23 13.79 -8.67 -2.89
CA ASP A 23 14.46 -9.73 -2.15
C ASP A 23 13.58 -10.22 -0.98
N GLU A 24 12.90 -9.31 -0.27
CA GLU A 24 11.98 -9.66 0.81
C GLU A 24 10.74 -10.40 0.31
N LEU A 25 10.19 -9.99 -0.84
CA LEU A 25 9.06 -10.64 -1.48
C LEU A 25 9.43 -12.05 -1.95
N GLU A 26 10.60 -12.21 -2.57
CA GLU A 26 11.11 -13.49 -3.06
C GLU A 26 11.45 -14.45 -1.91
N ASP A 27 12.23 -14.00 -0.92
CA ASP A 27 12.65 -14.81 0.24
C ASP A 27 11.46 -15.27 1.09
N ALA A 28 10.45 -14.41 1.25
CA ALA A 28 9.24 -14.73 2.00
C ALA A 28 8.16 -15.43 1.14
N GLN A 29 8.44 -15.71 -0.14
CA GLN A 29 7.51 -16.28 -1.10
C GLN A 29 6.17 -15.52 -1.17
N ILE A 30 6.23 -14.20 -1.03
CA ILE A 30 5.08 -13.29 -1.11
C ILE A 30 4.80 -13.04 -2.60
N ASN A 31 3.79 -13.73 -3.12
CA ASN A 31 3.39 -13.63 -4.53
C ASN A 31 2.08 -12.84 -4.68
N THR A 32 1.34 -12.68 -3.59
CA THR A 32 0.03 -12.05 -3.61
C THR A 32 -0.13 -11.00 -2.53
N ILE A 33 -1.10 -10.10 -2.72
CA ILE A 33 -1.51 -9.16 -1.69
C ILE A 33 -2.03 -9.85 -0.41
N ARG A 34 -2.55 -11.08 -0.51
CA ARG A 34 -2.93 -11.85 0.68
C ARG A 34 -1.69 -12.27 1.47
N ASP A 35 -0.60 -12.62 0.79
CA ASP A 35 0.68 -12.95 1.43
C ASP A 35 1.27 -11.71 2.11
N VAL A 36 1.13 -10.53 1.49
CA VAL A 36 1.49 -9.24 2.11
C VAL A 36 0.70 -9.02 3.40
N ALA A 37 -0.61 -9.25 3.40
CA ALA A 37 -1.45 -9.16 4.60
C ALA A 37 -1.09 -10.19 5.66
N ALA A 38 -0.65 -11.38 5.28
CA ALA A 38 -0.18 -12.40 6.21
C ALA A 38 1.14 -12.01 6.91
N ASN A 39 1.99 -11.23 6.22
CA ASN A 39 3.32 -10.84 6.71
C ASN A 39 3.40 -9.39 7.23
N THR A 40 2.37 -8.57 7.02
CA THR A 40 2.34 -7.17 7.44
C THR A 40 1.37 -6.98 8.61
N PRO A 41 1.89 -6.74 9.83
CA PRO A 41 1.04 -6.55 11.00
C PRO A 41 0.03 -5.42 10.82
N ASN A 42 -1.22 -5.67 11.20
CA ASN A 42 -2.33 -4.72 11.10
C ASN A 42 -2.72 -4.32 9.67
N PHE A 43 -2.21 -5.00 8.63
CA PHE A 43 -2.76 -4.91 7.29
C PHE A 43 -3.82 -6.00 7.09
N TYR A 44 -4.95 -5.63 6.52
CA TYR A 44 -6.03 -6.56 6.16
C TYR A 44 -6.42 -6.33 4.71
N THR A 45 -6.79 -7.41 4.03
CA THR A 45 -7.32 -7.39 2.66
C THR A 45 -8.35 -8.49 2.45
N SER A 46 -9.35 -8.23 1.61
CA SER A 46 -10.31 -9.23 1.11
C SER A 46 -10.18 -9.46 -0.40
N VAL A 47 -9.04 -9.06 -0.98
CA VAL A 47 -8.79 -9.15 -2.42
C VAL A 47 -9.07 -10.56 -2.90
N GLY A 48 -9.93 -10.73 -3.92
CA GLY A 48 -10.23 -12.03 -4.53
C GLY A 48 -11.30 -12.87 -3.82
N ASP A 49 -11.82 -12.45 -2.67
CA ASP A 49 -12.94 -13.12 -1.98
C ASP A 49 -14.30 -12.50 -2.30
N ARG A 50 -14.30 -11.31 -2.93
CA ARG A 50 -15.48 -10.46 -3.13
C ARG A 50 -15.40 -9.71 -4.46
N VAL A 51 -16.56 -9.22 -4.93
CA VAL A 51 -16.67 -8.34 -6.10
C VAL A 51 -15.96 -7.00 -5.87
N PHE A 52 -15.91 -6.54 -4.63
CA PHE A 52 -15.17 -5.35 -4.20
C PHE A 52 -14.10 -5.75 -3.20
N ASN A 53 -12.86 -5.36 -3.47
CA ASN A 53 -11.76 -5.63 -2.56
C ASN A 53 -11.78 -4.60 -1.43
N PHE A 54 -11.83 -5.09 -0.19
CA PHE A 54 -11.63 -4.27 0.99
C PHE A 54 -10.20 -4.41 1.47
N TYR A 55 -9.65 -3.33 2.00
CA TYR A 55 -8.35 -3.33 2.65
C TYR A 55 -8.32 -2.27 3.75
N SER A 56 -7.49 -2.51 4.76
CA SER A 56 -7.25 -1.53 5.82
C SER A 56 -5.87 -1.69 6.45
N ILE A 57 -5.33 -0.59 6.95
CA ILE A 57 -4.15 -0.58 7.82
C ILE A 57 -4.60 -0.03 9.17
N ARG A 58 -4.39 -0.81 10.24
CA ARG A 58 -4.82 -0.48 11.61
C ARG A 58 -6.32 -0.11 11.70
N GLY A 59 -7.15 -0.76 10.89
CA GLY A 59 -8.61 -0.55 10.85
C GLY A 59 -9.07 0.66 10.02
N ILE A 60 -8.14 1.42 9.41
CA ILE A 60 -8.45 2.54 8.51
C ILE A 60 -8.32 2.04 7.07
N GLY A 61 -9.37 2.14 6.28
CA GLY A 61 -9.45 1.49 4.98
C GLY A 61 -10.56 2.00 4.08
N ASN A 62 -10.79 1.30 2.97
CA ASN A 62 -11.74 1.70 1.92
C ASN A 62 -13.20 1.27 2.18
N SER A 63 -13.61 1.08 3.43
CA SER A 63 -14.96 0.62 3.77
C SER A 63 -16.06 1.61 3.34
N ASN A 64 -15.71 2.87 3.07
CA ASN A 64 -16.61 3.87 2.52
C ASN A 64 -16.23 4.19 1.07
N PHE A 65 -16.84 3.48 0.13
CA PHE A 65 -16.55 3.57 -1.30
C PHE A 65 -16.82 4.95 -1.94
N LEU A 66 -17.55 5.84 -1.25
CA LEU A 66 -17.86 7.18 -1.72
C LEU A 66 -16.74 8.19 -1.40
N ILE A 67 -15.79 7.80 -0.57
CA ILE A 67 -14.65 8.61 -0.15
C ILE A 67 -13.40 8.00 -0.78
N ARG A 68 -12.44 8.85 -1.19
CA ARG A 68 -11.14 8.36 -1.68
C ARG A 68 -10.44 7.52 -0.63
N ASP A 69 -9.74 6.50 -1.10
CA ASP A 69 -9.06 5.52 -0.27
C ASP A 69 -8.03 6.17 0.67
N SER A 70 -8.05 5.74 1.93
CA SER A 70 -7.18 6.20 3.01
C SER A 70 -5.79 5.57 3.00
N VAL A 71 -5.60 4.52 2.19
CA VAL A 71 -4.33 3.81 1.99
C VAL A 71 -3.98 3.89 0.52
N GLY A 72 -2.77 4.33 0.20
CA GLY A 72 -2.19 4.28 -1.13
C GLY A 72 -1.33 3.02 -1.29
N PHE A 73 -1.45 2.39 -2.46
CA PHE A 73 -0.59 1.31 -2.90
C PHE A 73 0.28 1.82 -4.03
N TYR A 74 1.57 1.49 -3.99
CA TYR A 74 2.49 1.77 -5.09
C TYR A 74 3.22 0.49 -5.46
N LEU A 75 3.34 0.29 -6.76
CA LEU A 75 4.15 -0.76 -7.36
C LEU A 75 5.25 -0.07 -8.16
N ASP A 76 6.51 -0.30 -7.81
CA ASP A 76 7.67 0.32 -8.47
C ASP A 76 7.54 1.86 -8.58
N ASP A 77 7.22 2.52 -7.46
CA ASP A 77 6.91 3.96 -7.35
C ASP A 77 5.67 4.45 -8.14
N VAL A 78 4.94 3.57 -8.83
CA VAL A 78 3.72 3.92 -9.58
C VAL A 78 2.48 3.72 -8.70
N PRO A 79 1.64 4.75 -8.50
CA PRO A 79 0.43 4.63 -7.68
C PRO A 79 -0.63 3.72 -8.35
N ILE A 80 -1.24 2.86 -7.55
CA ILE A 80 -2.38 2.03 -7.96
C ILE A 80 -3.69 2.73 -7.55
N GLU A 81 -4.35 3.38 -8.50
CA GLU A 81 -5.53 4.22 -8.22
C GLU A 81 -6.84 3.44 -8.00
N TYR A 82 -6.89 2.15 -8.36
CA TYR A 82 -8.11 1.34 -8.38
C TYR A 82 -7.93 -0.02 -7.71
N PHE A 83 -7.19 -0.06 -6.60
CA PHE A 83 -6.91 -1.31 -5.88
C PHE A 83 -8.18 -2.08 -5.47
N HIS A 84 -9.26 -1.35 -5.15
CA HIS A 84 -10.56 -1.90 -4.77
C HIS A 84 -11.35 -2.53 -5.92
N GLN A 85 -11.08 -2.13 -7.18
CA GLN A 85 -11.86 -2.52 -8.36
C GLN A 85 -11.12 -3.44 -9.33
N LEU A 86 -9.80 -3.28 -9.51
CA LEU A 86 -9.09 -3.86 -10.64
C LEU A 86 -7.88 -4.71 -10.26
N PHE A 87 -7.46 -4.70 -8.99
CA PHE A 87 -6.26 -5.44 -8.61
C PHE A 87 -6.56 -6.95 -8.53
N PRO A 88 -5.96 -7.79 -9.38
CA PRO A 88 -6.23 -9.23 -9.42
C PRO A 88 -5.66 -9.97 -8.19
N GLY A 89 -4.87 -9.29 -7.36
CA GLY A 89 -4.27 -9.82 -6.14
C GLY A 89 -2.91 -10.46 -6.33
N ASP A 90 -2.53 -10.77 -7.57
CA ASP A 90 -1.20 -11.19 -7.96
C ASP A 90 -0.26 -9.98 -8.05
N LEU A 91 0.93 -10.10 -7.46
CA LEU A 91 1.98 -9.09 -7.54
C LEU A 91 2.88 -9.30 -8.77
N GLY A 92 2.89 -10.50 -9.37
CA GLY A 92 3.71 -10.81 -10.53
C GLY A 92 5.21 -10.54 -10.27
N SER A 93 5.89 -9.92 -11.22
CA SER A 93 7.31 -9.54 -11.12
C SER A 93 7.52 -8.18 -10.45
N ALA A 94 6.73 -7.86 -9.43
CA ALA A 94 6.87 -6.64 -8.65
C ALA A 94 8.30 -6.51 -8.11
N ILE A 95 8.92 -5.34 -8.27
CA ILE A 95 10.22 -5.06 -7.65
C ILE A 95 9.95 -4.60 -6.22
N ASP A 96 9.17 -3.55 -6.01
CA ASP A 96 8.87 -3.06 -4.65
C ASP A 96 7.37 -2.76 -4.47
N LEU A 97 6.84 -3.13 -3.30
CA LEU A 97 5.48 -2.79 -2.88
C LEU A 97 5.50 -1.82 -1.70
N LEU A 98 4.83 -0.68 -1.87
CA LEU A 98 4.74 0.34 -0.83
C LEU A 98 3.28 0.56 -0.39
N LEU A 99 3.07 0.47 0.92
CA LEU A 99 1.79 0.76 1.56
C LEU A 99 1.91 2.04 2.40
N VAL A 100 1.14 3.06 2.06
CA VAL A 100 1.23 4.39 2.68
C VAL A 100 -0.15 4.90 3.13
N PRO A 101 -0.32 5.33 4.39
CA PRO A 101 -1.47 6.11 4.79
C PRO A 101 -1.54 7.46 4.05
N ARG A 102 -2.71 7.84 3.53
CA ARG A 102 -2.86 9.04 2.69
C ARG A 102 -2.51 10.37 3.37
N SER A 103 -2.57 10.44 4.70
CA SER A 103 -2.14 11.62 5.47
C SER A 103 -0.72 12.07 5.15
N VAL A 104 0.10 11.19 4.58
CA VAL A 104 1.52 11.43 4.22
C VAL A 104 1.68 11.86 2.76
N ILE A 105 0.81 11.35 1.87
CA ILE A 105 0.88 11.62 0.42
C ILE A 105 0.57 13.10 0.13
N GLN A 106 -0.30 13.72 0.95
CA GLN A 106 -0.72 15.11 0.76
C GLN A 106 0.41 16.12 1.05
N THR A 107 1.38 15.78 1.90
CA THR A 107 2.47 16.68 2.33
C THR A 107 3.55 16.88 1.25
N GLN A 108 3.48 16.17 0.12
CA GLN A 108 4.47 16.24 -0.97
C GLN A 108 3.95 17.01 -2.22
N ILE A 109 2.77 17.66 -2.15
CA ILE A 109 2.15 18.37 -3.28
C ILE A 109 1.68 19.80 -2.91
N ASP A 110 2.25 20.40 -1.87
CA ASP A 110 2.06 21.82 -1.55
C ASP A 110 3.41 22.56 -1.47
#